data_AF-A0A1C5YB14-F1
#
_entry.id   AF-A0A1C5YB14-F1
#
_cell.length_a   1.000
_cell.length_b   1.000
_cell.length_c   1.000
_cell.angle_alpha   90.00
_cell.angle_beta   90.00
_cell.angle_gamma   90.00
#
_symmetry.space_group_name_H-M   'P 1'
#
loop_
_entity.id
_entity.type
_entity.pdbx_description
1 polymer ?
#
loop_
_entity_poly.entity_id
_entity_poly.type
_entity_poly.pdbx_seq_one_letter_code
_entity_poly.pdbx_strand_id
1 'polypeptide(L)'
;MKNVTYANCLATNNEKLSQEWHLSKNNGLTPLDVTIHSGRKVWWKCNKGHEWQAVIAKRSKGSNCPYCSGRYAIKGENDLETVYPQLANEWHPTKNNLLKPYDVTKSSTKIVWWKCNEGHEWNASVNNRSKGQGCPFCSGKRVIKGINDLESLMSDKIAKEWDYDKNGDITPSSVTIFSNKKVWWKCNKGHEWQAEISRRTKGNSNCPYCSGRKAIIGQNDLLTLNPPFIKEWHYERNVNISPDSVSAYSNKKIWWKCENGHEWQATIGKRSIGRNCPYCAGERPIVGENDLKTMYPLLAEEWNYDKNRNLSPEHFKGKSGKKVYWKCKICGYEWRASIVNRTNGKSNCPNCK
;
A
#
# COMPACT_ATOMS: atom_id res chain seq x y z
N MET A 1 13.38 -33.66 -39.70
CA MET A 1 12.10 -33.10 -40.17
C MET A 1 11.17 -34.27 -40.48
N LYS A 2 9.95 -34.31 -39.95
CA LYS A 2 8.97 -35.33 -40.38
C LYS A 2 8.60 -35.03 -41.84
N ASN A 3 8.69 -36.01 -42.72
CA ASN A 3 8.22 -35.86 -44.10
C ASN A 3 6.72 -35.49 -44.09
N VAL A 4 6.36 -34.49 -44.89
CA VAL A 4 4.97 -34.10 -45.05
C VAL A 4 4.30 -35.18 -45.90
N THR A 5 3.19 -35.71 -45.39
CA THR A 5 2.36 -36.73 -46.03
C THR A 5 0.93 -36.25 -46.05
N TYR A 6 0.09 -36.84 -46.90
CA TYR A 6 -1.33 -36.51 -46.92
C TYR A 6 -2.00 -36.68 -45.54
N ALA A 7 -1.55 -37.64 -44.73
CA ALA A 7 -2.10 -37.88 -43.39
C ALA A 7 -1.69 -36.84 -42.33
N ASN A 8 -0.63 -36.06 -42.55
CA ASN A 8 -0.09 -35.13 -41.54
C ASN A 8 0.01 -33.66 -42.01
N CYS A 9 -0.43 -33.37 -43.24
CA CYS A 9 -0.41 -32.03 -43.81
C CYS A 9 -1.52 -31.14 -43.21
N LEU A 10 -1.35 -29.82 -43.36
CA LEU A 10 -2.26 -28.81 -42.84
C LEU A 10 -3.66 -28.95 -43.49
N ALA A 11 -3.71 -29.27 -44.78
CA ALA A 11 -4.95 -29.48 -45.54
C ALA A 11 -5.90 -30.47 -44.85
N THR A 12 -5.38 -31.62 -44.41
CA THR A 12 -6.17 -32.71 -43.83
C THR A 12 -6.34 -32.62 -42.33
N ASN A 13 -5.34 -32.11 -41.60
CA ASN A 13 -5.40 -32.02 -40.14
C ASN A 13 -6.13 -30.76 -39.64
N ASN A 14 -6.29 -29.74 -40.48
CA ASN A 14 -7.03 -28.54 -40.15
C ASN A 14 -7.61 -27.88 -41.41
N GLU A 15 -8.68 -28.47 -41.92
CA GLU A 15 -9.37 -28.03 -43.14
C GLU A 15 -9.81 -26.56 -43.02
N LYS A 16 -10.43 -26.18 -41.90
CA LYS A 16 -10.87 -24.81 -41.65
C LYS A 16 -9.72 -23.79 -41.75
N LEU A 17 -8.57 -24.10 -41.16
CA LEU A 17 -7.41 -23.22 -41.23
C LEU A 17 -6.82 -23.17 -42.65
N SER A 18 -6.89 -24.27 -43.39
CA SER A 18 -6.43 -24.34 -44.79
C SER A 18 -7.24 -23.44 -45.72
N GLN A 19 -8.53 -23.21 -45.43
CA GLN A 19 -9.35 -22.25 -46.16
C GLN A 19 -8.90 -20.79 -45.96
N GLU A 20 -8.15 -20.49 -44.90
CA GLU A 20 -7.57 -19.16 -44.69
C GLU A 20 -6.19 -19.00 -45.34
N TRP A 21 -5.71 -19.97 -46.14
CA TRP A 21 -4.42 -19.89 -46.82
C TRP A 21 -4.42 -18.85 -47.93
N HIS A 22 -3.40 -18.00 -47.99
CA HIS A 22 -3.28 -17.04 -49.08
C HIS A 22 -2.70 -17.70 -50.34
N LEU A 23 -3.48 -17.76 -51.42
CA LEU A 23 -3.13 -18.52 -52.63
C LEU A 23 -1.88 -18.01 -53.38
N SER A 24 -1.73 -16.69 -53.56
CA SER A 24 -0.64 -16.13 -54.38
C SER A 24 0.59 -15.62 -53.61
N LYS A 25 0.50 -15.36 -52.30
CA LYS A 25 1.58 -14.73 -51.52
C LYS A 25 2.53 -15.71 -50.82
N ASN A 26 2.32 -17.01 -51.01
CA ASN A 26 3.12 -18.06 -50.37
C ASN A 26 4.13 -18.74 -51.30
N ASN A 27 4.48 -18.08 -52.42
CA ASN A 27 5.53 -18.53 -53.36
C ASN A 27 5.36 -19.99 -53.80
N GLY A 28 4.13 -20.40 -54.13
CA GLY A 28 3.80 -21.75 -54.56
C GLY A 28 3.62 -22.79 -53.44
N LEU A 29 3.86 -22.45 -52.17
CA LEU A 29 3.54 -23.35 -51.06
C LEU A 29 2.04 -23.48 -50.87
N THR A 30 1.59 -24.72 -50.72
CA THR A 30 0.19 -25.08 -50.45
C THR A 30 0.02 -25.67 -49.03
N PRO A 31 -1.21 -25.76 -48.52
CA PRO A 31 -1.49 -26.48 -47.28
C PRO A 31 -1.12 -27.98 -47.31
N LEU A 32 -0.89 -28.56 -48.49
CA LEU A 32 -0.43 -29.96 -48.63
C LEU A 32 1.07 -30.10 -48.33
N ASP A 33 1.84 -29.02 -48.42
CA ASP A 33 3.30 -29.02 -48.32
C ASP A 33 3.84 -28.75 -46.90
N VAL A 34 2.94 -28.57 -45.92
CA VAL A 34 3.30 -28.18 -44.54
C VAL A 34 2.46 -28.92 -43.51
N THR A 35 3.02 -29.15 -42.32
CA THR A 35 2.27 -29.72 -41.18
C THR A 35 1.71 -28.63 -40.27
N ILE A 36 0.71 -28.97 -39.44
CA ILE A 36 0.11 -28.06 -38.44
C ILE A 36 1.10 -27.54 -37.38
N HIS A 37 2.27 -28.18 -37.23
CA HIS A 37 3.31 -27.79 -36.26
C HIS A 37 4.44 -26.97 -36.88
N SER A 38 4.32 -26.61 -38.17
CA SER A 38 5.36 -25.87 -38.87
C SER A 38 5.64 -24.49 -38.26
N GLY A 39 6.92 -24.18 -38.07
CA GLY A 39 7.39 -22.85 -37.66
C GLY A 39 7.39 -21.81 -38.78
N ARG A 40 7.03 -22.19 -40.02
CA ARG A 40 7.01 -21.26 -41.15
C ARG A 40 5.99 -20.15 -40.95
N LYS A 41 6.41 -18.92 -41.28
CA LYS A 41 5.55 -17.74 -41.34
C LYS A 41 5.06 -17.57 -42.78
N VAL A 42 3.75 -17.64 -42.95
CA VAL A 42 3.08 -17.62 -44.26
C VAL A 42 1.99 -16.55 -44.25
N TRP A 43 1.54 -16.16 -45.44
CA TRP A 43 0.41 -15.27 -45.63
C TRP A 43 -0.91 -16.04 -45.49
N TRP A 44 -1.83 -15.40 -44.78
CA TRP A 44 -3.20 -15.85 -44.55
C TRP A 44 -4.16 -14.79 -45.07
N LYS A 45 -5.37 -15.23 -45.44
CA LYS A 45 -6.48 -14.38 -45.83
C LYS A 45 -7.76 -14.89 -45.15
N CYS A 46 -8.43 -14.05 -44.37
CA CYS A 46 -9.71 -14.46 -43.75
C CYS A 46 -10.89 -14.21 -44.70
N ASN A 47 -12.07 -14.69 -44.33
CA ASN A 47 -13.32 -14.51 -45.08
C ASN A 47 -13.72 -13.04 -45.29
N LYS A 48 -13.29 -12.12 -44.41
CA LYS A 48 -13.47 -10.67 -44.58
C LYS A 48 -12.44 -10.02 -45.50
N GLY A 49 -11.56 -10.82 -46.12
CA GLY A 49 -10.54 -10.34 -47.06
C GLY A 49 -9.27 -9.78 -46.41
N HIS A 50 -9.17 -9.74 -45.08
CA HIS A 50 -7.94 -9.27 -44.42
C HIS A 50 -6.77 -10.21 -44.70
N GLU A 51 -5.61 -9.65 -45.01
CA GLU A 51 -4.40 -10.40 -45.32
C GLU A 51 -3.32 -10.12 -44.28
N TRP A 52 -2.74 -11.17 -43.69
CA TRP A 52 -1.67 -11.01 -42.69
C TRP A 52 -0.70 -12.19 -42.72
N GLN A 53 0.51 -11.95 -42.20
CA GLN A 53 1.47 -13.02 -41.99
C GLN A 53 1.40 -13.58 -40.56
N ALA A 54 1.39 -14.90 -40.43
CA ALA A 54 1.48 -15.57 -39.13
C ALA A 54 2.16 -16.95 -39.25
N VAL A 55 2.70 -17.42 -38.13
CA VAL A 55 3.32 -18.74 -38.03
C VAL A 55 2.24 -19.83 -38.01
N ILE A 56 2.40 -20.87 -38.84
CA ILE A 56 1.43 -21.98 -38.96
C ILE A 56 1.15 -22.61 -37.59
N ALA A 57 2.17 -23.02 -36.84
CA ALA A 57 2.01 -23.63 -35.52
C ALA A 57 1.23 -22.74 -34.52
N LYS A 58 1.32 -21.41 -34.62
CA LYS A 58 0.57 -20.48 -33.75
C LYS A 58 -0.88 -20.35 -34.19
N ARG A 59 -1.13 -20.35 -35.50
CA ARG A 59 -2.47 -20.38 -36.11
C ARG A 59 -3.21 -21.67 -35.74
N SER A 60 -2.55 -22.83 -35.86
CA SER A 60 -3.12 -24.13 -35.48
C SER A 60 -3.51 -24.20 -34.00
N LYS A 61 -2.89 -23.40 -33.13
CA LYS A 61 -3.22 -23.27 -31.70
C LYS A 61 -4.32 -22.24 -31.40
N GLY A 62 -4.94 -21.64 -32.42
CA GLY A 62 -6.07 -20.72 -32.27
C GLY A 62 -5.75 -19.23 -32.43
N SER A 63 -4.59 -18.85 -32.98
CA SER A 63 -4.29 -17.43 -33.24
C SER A 63 -5.13 -16.89 -34.40
N ASN A 64 -6.31 -16.33 -34.14
CA ASN A 64 -7.22 -15.83 -35.18
C ASN A 64 -6.72 -14.57 -35.91
N CYS A 65 -7.42 -14.19 -36.99
CA CYS A 65 -7.14 -13.00 -37.79
C CYS A 65 -6.97 -11.76 -36.88
N PRO A 66 -5.82 -11.06 -36.93
CA PRO A 66 -5.53 -9.97 -36.00
C PRO A 66 -6.45 -8.77 -36.22
N TYR A 67 -6.87 -8.51 -37.46
CA TYR A 67 -7.85 -7.48 -37.81
C TYR A 67 -9.22 -7.79 -37.20
N CYS A 68 -9.75 -9.00 -37.43
CA CYS A 68 -11.04 -9.42 -36.86
C CYS A 68 -11.05 -9.44 -35.32
N SER A 69 -9.91 -9.75 -34.70
CA SER A 69 -9.76 -9.71 -33.24
C SER A 69 -9.57 -8.30 -32.65
N GLY A 70 -9.55 -7.25 -33.49
CA GLY A 70 -9.31 -5.87 -33.07
C GLY A 70 -7.87 -5.59 -32.61
N ARG A 71 -6.93 -6.50 -32.90
CA ARG A 71 -5.51 -6.32 -32.56
C ARG A 71 -4.79 -5.42 -33.56
N TYR A 72 -5.16 -5.50 -34.83
CA TYR A 72 -4.63 -4.64 -35.89
C TYR A 72 -5.66 -3.58 -36.26
N ALA A 73 -5.16 -2.39 -36.60
CA ALA A 73 -5.97 -1.26 -37.01
C ALA A 73 -6.56 -1.50 -38.41
N ILE A 74 -7.82 -1.13 -38.56
CA ILE A 74 -8.55 -0.99 -39.80
C ILE A 74 -8.93 0.49 -39.86
N LYS A 75 -8.32 1.20 -40.81
CA LYS A 75 -8.52 2.64 -41.00
C LYS A 75 -9.99 2.93 -41.32
N GLY A 76 -10.59 3.88 -40.60
CA GLY A 76 -12.00 4.24 -40.73
C GLY A 76 -12.95 3.37 -39.90
N GLU A 77 -12.45 2.37 -39.16
CA GLU A 77 -13.28 1.47 -38.36
C GLU A 77 -12.87 1.42 -36.88
N ASN A 78 -11.66 0.93 -36.59
CA ASN A 78 -11.21 0.64 -35.22
C ASN A 78 -9.86 1.29 -34.85
N ASP A 79 -9.30 2.05 -35.77
CA ASP A 79 -8.08 2.82 -35.56
C ASP A 79 -8.31 3.99 -34.59
N LEU A 80 -7.22 4.50 -34.02
CA LEU A 80 -7.27 5.54 -32.98
C LEU A 80 -7.89 6.84 -33.48
N GLU A 81 -7.64 7.24 -34.73
CA GLU A 81 -8.17 8.49 -35.30
C GLU A 81 -9.68 8.45 -35.40
N THR A 82 -10.20 7.33 -35.91
CA THR A 82 -11.64 7.12 -36.05
C THR A 82 -12.33 7.05 -34.68
N VAL A 83 -11.79 6.28 -33.74
CA VAL A 83 -12.50 6.01 -32.46
C VAL A 83 -12.22 7.05 -31.37
N TYR A 84 -11.11 7.79 -31.44
CA TYR A 84 -10.73 8.85 -30.52
C TYR A 84 -10.07 10.04 -31.25
N PRO A 85 -10.84 10.81 -32.04
CA PRO A 85 -10.30 11.94 -32.81
C PRO A 85 -9.62 12.99 -31.94
N GLN A 86 -10.12 13.22 -30.71
CA GLN A 86 -9.49 14.13 -29.76
C GLN A 86 -8.10 13.69 -29.32
N LEU A 87 -7.85 12.37 -29.18
CA LEU A 87 -6.51 11.87 -28.88
C LEU A 87 -5.60 11.95 -30.11
N ALA A 88 -6.14 11.68 -31.31
CA ALA A 88 -5.37 11.83 -32.55
C ALA A 88 -4.92 13.28 -32.77
N ASN A 89 -5.71 14.28 -32.37
CA ASN A 89 -5.31 15.70 -32.38
C ASN A 89 -4.10 15.99 -31.49
N GLU A 90 -3.89 15.19 -30.44
CA GLU A 90 -2.71 15.30 -29.57
C GLU A 90 -1.51 14.46 -30.05
N TRP A 91 -1.60 13.80 -31.21
CA TRP A 91 -0.48 13.06 -31.77
C TRP A 91 0.65 14.02 -32.14
N HIS A 92 1.88 13.74 -31.70
CA HIS A 92 2.97 14.65 -31.98
C HIS A 92 3.24 14.70 -33.50
N PRO A 93 3.34 15.90 -34.12
CA PRO A 93 3.40 16.05 -35.58
C PRO A 93 4.65 15.42 -36.23
N THR A 94 5.80 15.48 -35.56
CA THR A 94 7.10 15.06 -36.16
C THR A 94 7.84 13.94 -35.43
N LYS A 95 7.58 13.66 -34.13
CA LYS A 95 8.37 12.72 -33.32
C LYS A 95 7.96 11.25 -33.41
N ASN A 96 6.93 10.93 -34.20
CA ASN A 96 6.43 9.55 -34.38
C ASN A 96 6.86 8.92 -35.71
N ASN A 97 7.83 9.51 -36.40
CA ASN A 97 8.29 9.07 -37.72
C ASN A 97 7.10 8.92 -38.69
N LEU A 98 6.98 7.77 -39.35
CA LEU A 98 5.89 7.45 -40.27
C LEU A 98 4.62 6.94 -39.57
N LEU A 99 4.65 6.65 -38.26
CA LEU A 99 3.50 6.11 -37.56
C LEU A 99 2.43 7.19 -37.36
N LYS A 100 1.23 6.94 -37.87
CA LYS A 100 0.07 7.81 -37.78
C LYS A 100 -0.98 7.25 -36.81
N PRO A 101 -1.90 8.10 -36.32
CA PRO A 101 -3.02 7.65 -35.48
C PRO A 101 -3.83 6.52 -36.12
N TYR A 102 -4.06 6.56 -37.44
CA TYR A 102 -4.81 5.52 -38.15
C TYR A 102 -4.08 4.15 -38.27
N ASP A 103 -2.80 4.06 -37.89
CA ASP A 103 -2.03 2.80 -37.95
C ASP A 103 -2.16 1.96 -36.66
N VAL A 104 -2.81 2.48 -35.63
CA VAL A 104 -2.87 1.86 -34.30
C VAL A 104 -4.30 1.81 -33.78
N THR A 105 -4.62 0.76 -33.03
CA THR A 105 -5.89 0.69 -32.30
C THR A 105 -5.78 1.38 -30.95
N LYS A 106 -6.92 1.72 -30.34
CA LYS A 106 -6.97 2.30 -28.98
C LYS A 106 -6.29 1.47 -27.90
N SER A 107 -6.17 0.15 -28.07
CA SER A 107 -5.53 -0.75 -27.10
C SER A 107 -4.04 -0.94 -27.35
N SER A 108 -3.46 -0.26 -28.33
CA SER A 108 -2.06 -0.40 -28.71
C SER A 108 -1.13 -0.07 -27.54
N THR A 109 -0.17 -0.96 -27.28
CA THR A 109 0.86 -0.76 -26.25
C THR A 109 2.05 0.06 -26.76
N LYS A 110 2.07 0.46 -28.04
CA LYS A 110 3.13 1.30 -28.61
C LYS A 110 3.21 2.61 -27.85
N ILE A 111 4.42 2.94 -27.41
CA ILE A 111 4.76 4.24 -26.82
C ILE A 111 5.05 5.20 -27.96
N VAL A 112 4.32 6.31 -27.97
CA VAL A 112 4.42 7.35 -29.00
C VAL A 112 4.52 8.71 -28.31
N TRP A 113 5.00 9.70 -29.04
CA TRP A 113 5.04 11.09 -28.61
C TRP A 113 3.68 11.76 -28.79
N TRP A 114 3.28 12.52 -27.78
CA TRP A 114 2.07 13.32 -27.71
C TRP A 114 2.44 14.78 -27.51
N LYS A 115 1.56 15.67 -27.95
CA LYS A 115 1.64 17.11 -27.72
C LYS A 115 0.25 17.64 -27.38
N CYS A 116 0.09 18.26 -26.21
CA CYS A 116 -1.19 18.87 -25.83
C CYS A 116 -1.29 20.31 -26.37
N ASN A 117 -2.48 20.91 -26.23
CA ASN A 117 -2.75 22.29 -26.65
C ASN A 117 -1.84 23.33 -25.97
N GLU A 118 -1.45 23.11 -24.72
CA GLU A 118 -0.46 23.94 -24.00
C GLU A 118 0.99 23.75 -24.51
N GLY A 119 1.20 22.97 -25.57
CA GLY A 119 2.50 22.75 -26.17
C GLY A 119 3.40 21.74 -25.46
N HIS A 120 2.99 21.17 -24.31
CA HIS A 120 3.78 20.16 -23.62
C HIS A 120 3.92 18.89 -24.44
N GLU A 121 5.12 18.33 -24.47
CA GLU A 121 5.44 17.12 -25.24
C GLU A 121 5.85 15.98 -24.29
N TRP A 122 5.23 14.81 -24.45
CA TRP A 122 5.56 13.64 -23.63
C TRP A 122 5.36 12.34 -24.40
N ASN A 123 5.97 11.26 -23.92
CA ASN A 123 5.71 9.92 -24.43
C ASN A 123 4.77 9.15 -23.48
N ALA A 124 3.87 8.37 -24.07
CA ALA A 124 2.97 7.46 -23.38
C ALA A 124 2.45 6.40 -24.37
N SER A 125 1.99 5.25 -23.85
CA SER A 125 1.31 4.27 -24.70
C SER A 125 -0.08 4.75 -25.12
N VAL A 126 -0.50 4.39 -26.33
CA VAL A 126 -1.85 4.68 -26.85
C VAL A 126 -2.92 4.13 -25.90
N ASN A 127 -2.76 2.89 -25.43
CA ASN A 127 -3.67 2.28 -24.45
C ASN A 127 -3.84 3.11 -23.18
N ASN A 128 -2.76 3.67 -22.62
CA ASN A 128 -2.86 4.49 -21.42
C ASN A 128 -3.60 5.80 -21.71
N ARG A 129 -3.33 6.43 -22.86
CA ARG A 129 -4.05 7.64 -23.30
C ARG A 129 -5.54 7.36 -23.49
N SER A 130 -5.89 6.26 -24.16
CA SER A 130 -7.28 5.83 -24.38
C SER A 130 -8.02 5.46 -23.08
N LYS A 131 -7.29 5.14 -22.01
CA LYS A 131 -7.85 4.96 -20.64
C LYS A 131 -8.00 6.28 -19.86
N GLY A 132 -7.77 7.43 -20.50
CA GLY A 132 -7.95 8.75 -19.88
C GLY A 132 -6.71 9.32 -19.20
N GLN A 133 -5.51 8.72 -19.36
CA GLN A 133 -4.29 9.37 -18.88
C GLN A 133 -3.94 10.54 -19.82
N GLY A 134 -4.15 11.77 -19.35
CA GLY A 134 -3.86 13.01 -20.08
C GLY A 134 -2.41 13.48 -19.97
N CYS A 135 -2.19 14.76 -20.30
CA CYS A 135 -0.88 15.40 -20.21
C CYS A 135 -0.35 15.40 -18.76
N PRO A 136 0.86 14.84 -18.50
CA PRO A 136 1.43 14.78 -17.16
C PRO A 136 1.89 16.16 -16.64
N PHE A 137 2.14 17.11 -17.53
CA PHE A 137 2.50 18.49 -17.16
C PHE A 137 1.26 19.27 -16.71
N CYS A 138 0.19 19.26 -17.51
CA CYS A 138 -1.09 19.91 -17.16
C CYS A 138 -1.73 19.34 -15.89
N SER A 139 -1.57 18.03 -15.64
CA SER A 139 -2.05 17.39 -14.40
C SER A 139 -1.12 17.58 -13.18
N GLY A 140 -0.04 18.35 -13.30
CA GLY A 140 0.90 18.63 -12.21
C GLY A 140 1.76 17.44 -11.78
N LYS A 141 1.78 16.36 -12.57
CA LYS A 141 2.60 15.16 -12.31
C LYS A 141 4.07 15.34 -12.77
N ARG A 142 4.31 16.21 -13.75
CA ARG A 142 5.64 16.62 -14.21
C ARG A 142 5.89 18.09 -13.90
N VAL A 143 7.14 18.39 -13.61
CA VAL A 143 7.59 19.73 -13.26
C VAL A 143 7.63 20.64 -14.49
N ILE A 144 7.17 21.87 -14.32
CA ILE A 144 7.31 23.01 -15.21
C ILE A 144 7.96 24.10 -14.36
N LYS A 145 9.25 24.35 -14.61
CA LYS A 145 10.04 25.33 -13.86
C LYS A 145 9.43 26.73 -14.00
N GLY A 146 9.35 27.45 -12.88
CA GLY A 146 8.71 28.77 -12.78
C GLY A 146 7.20 28.72 -12.58
N ILE A 147 6.55 27.54 -12.71
CA ILE A 147 5.09 27.43 -12.69
C ILE A 147 4.62 26.51 -11.56
N ASN A 148 4.99 25.24 -11.58
CA ASN A 148 4.45 24.25 -10.63
C ASN A 148 5.51 23.54 -9.77
N ASP A 149 6.76 24.00 -9.87
CA ASP A 149 7.86 23.48 -9.09
C ASP A 149 7.79 23.97 -7.63
N LEU A 150 8.48 23.24 -6.74
CA LEU A 150 8.47 23.54 -5.31
C LEU A 150 9.12 24.88 -4.98
N GLU A 151 10.15 25.29 -5.74
CA GLU A 151 10.86 26.56 -5.53
C GLU A 151 9.91 27.74 -5.76
N SER A 152 9.23 27.74 -6.91
CA SER A 152 8.33 28.83 -7.31
C SER A 152 7.08 28.93 -6.43
N LEU A 153 6.49 27.79 -6.03
CA LEU A 153 5.24 27.79 -5.27
C LEU A 153 5.41 27.89 -3.75
N MET A 154 6.59 27.53 -3.21
CA MET A 154 6.82 27.43 -1.76
C MET A 154 8.15 28.09 -1.32
N SER A 155 8.63 29.07 -2.08
CA SER A 155 9.87 29.82 -1.87
C SER A 155 10.04 30.29 -0.42
N ASP A 156 9.02 30.91 0.15
CA ASP A 156 9.12 31.56 1.46
C ASP A 156 8.95 30.66 2.68
N LYS A 157 8.65 29.37 2.46
CA LYS A 157 8.34 28.43 3.54
C LYS A 157 9.18 27.17 3.44
N ILE A 158 8.81 26.28 2.53
CA ILE A 158 9.29 24.90 2.52
C ILE A 158 10.61 24.81 1.76
N ALA A 159 10.78 25.57 0.68
CA ALA A 159 12.01 25.56 -0.11
C ALA A 159 13.23 26.04 0.69
N LYS A 160 13.05 26.98 1.63
CA LYS A 160 14.11 27.44 2.57
C LYS A 160 14.63 26.34 3.49
N GLU A 161 13.84 25.30 3.73
CA GLU A 161 14.25 24.16 4.56
C GLU A 161 14.86 23.02 3.73
N TRP A 162 15.15 23.23 2.44
CA TRP A 162 15.79 22.22 1.61
C TRP A 162 17.25 22.01 2.02
N ASP A 163 17.65 20.75 2.16
CA ASP A 163 19.05 20.39 2.45
C ASP A 163 19.78 20.13 1.12
N TYR A 164 20.49 21.14 0.60
CA TYR A 164 21.18 21.05 -0.70
C TYR A 164 22.32 20.04 -0.70
N ASP A 165 23.06 19.93 0.41
CA ASP A 165 24.21 19.04 0.53
C ASP A 165 23.78 17.57 0.48
N LYS A 166 22.66 17.22 1.13
CA LYS A 166 22.19 15.83 1.22
C LYS A 166 21.27 15.39 0.09
N ASN A 167 20.73 16.32 -0.70
CA ASN A 167 19.83 16.00 -1.81
C ASN A 167 20.52 15.92 -3.18
N GLY A 168 21.80 16.30 -3.27
CA GLY A 168 22.59 16.23 -4.50
C GLY A 168 21.91 16.99 -5.64
N ASP A 169 21.74 16.33 -6.79
CA ASP A 169 21.19 16.95 -8.00
C ASP A 169 19.69 17.25 -7.94
N ILE A 170 18.97 16.76 -6.92
CA ILE A 170 17.54 17.05 -6.77
C ILE A 170 17.40 18.44 -6.15
N THR A 171 16.97 19.40 -6.96
CA THR A 171 16.69 20.77 -6.51
C THR A 171 15.18 21.01 -6.30
N PRO A 172 14.79 22.02 -5.51
CA PRO A 172 13.39 22.44 -5.39
C PRO A 172 12.72 22.75 -6.74
N SER A 173 13.45 23.34 -7.70
CA SER A 173 12.93 23.62 -9.05
C SER A 173 12.76 22.38 -9.95
N SER A 174 13.27 21.22 -9.55
CA SER A 174 13.18 19.96 -10.31
C SER A 174 12.01 19.05 -9.90
N VAL A 175 11.26 19.45 -8.86
CA VAL A 175 10.20 18.64 -8.25
C VAL A 175 8.91 19.45 -8.09
N THR A 176 7.77 18.79 -8.20
CA THR A 176 6.47 19.42 -7.93
C THR A 176 6.13 19.34 -6.44
N ILE A 177 5.22 20.21 -5.98
CA ILE A 177 4.72 20.24 -4.60
C ILE A 177 3.96 18.95 -4.18
N PHE A 178 3.58 18.11 -5.15
CA PHE A 178 2.85 16.85 -4.93
C PHE A 178 3.75 15.62 -5.02
N SER A 179 5.06 15.81 -5.19
CA SER A 179 6.01 14.71 -5.32
C SER A 179 6.05 13.84 -4.06
N ASN A 180 6.00 12.52 -4.25
CA ASN A 180 6.21 11.55 -3.17
C ASN A 180 7.70 11.22 -2.95
N LYS A 181 8.62 11.94 -3.60
CA LYS A 181 10.05 11.78 -3.32
C LYS A 181 10.32 12.18 -1.88
N LYS A 182 11.02 11.29 -1.16
CA LYS A 182 11.53 11.53 0.19
C LYS A 182 12.90 12.17 0.07
N VAL A 183 13.02 13.39 0.60
CA VAL A 183 14.22 14.23 0.52
C VAL A 183 14.62 14.68 1.91
N TRP A 184 15.87 15.12 2.05
CA TRP A 184 16.40 15.71 3.26
C TRP A 184 15.96 17.15 3.42
N TRP A 185 15.69 17.52 4.65
CA TRP A 185 15.26 18.85 5.06
C TRP A 185 16.06 19.30 6.25
N LYS A 186 16.33 20.59 6.34
CA LYS A 186 17.05 21.24 7.42
C LYS A 186 16.28 22.47 7.88
N CYS A 187 15.83 22.50 9.14
CA CYS A 187 15.11 23.66 9.66
C CYS A 187 16.09 24.74 10.12
N ASN A 188 15.60 25.94 10.40
CA ASN A 188 16.41 27.07 10.89
C ASN A 188 17.21 26.78 12.18
N LYS A 189 16.74 25.87 13.03
CA LYS A 189 17.47 25.37 14.21
C LYS A 189 18.57 24.34 13.89
N GLY A 190 18.83 24.04 12.62
CA GLY A 190 19.85 23.09 12.17
C GLY A 190 19.43 21.62 12.23
N HIS A 191 18.22 21.28 12.65
CA HIS A 191 17.77 19.89 12.67
C HIS A 191 17.55 19.34 11.26
N GLU A 192 18.06 18.15 11.01
CA GLU A 192 17.97 17.49 9.72
C GLU A 192 17.04 16.27 9.78
N TRP A 193 16.14 16.13 8.81
CA TRP A 193 15.25 14.96 8.72
C TRP A 193 14.81 14.69 7.29
N GLN A 194 14.37 13.46 7.06
CA GLN A 194 13.76 13.10 5.79
C GLN A 194 12.23 13.12 5.86
N ALA A 195 11.59 13.67 4.83
CA ALA A 195 10.15 13.61 4.63
C ALA A 195 9.79 13.68 3.14
N GLU A 196 8.61 13.16 2.78
CA GLU A 196 8.04 13.32 1.43
C GLU A 196 7.64 14.78 1.19
N ILE A 197 7.93 15.29 -0.02
CA ILE A 197 7.58 16.67 -0.42
C ILE A 197 6.07 16.91 -0.28
N SER A 198 5.24 15.99 -0.78
CA SER A 198 3.78 16.10 -0.71
C SER A 198 3.21 16.15 0.72
N ARG A 199 3.89 15.51 1.68
CA ARG A 199 3.50 15.57 3.11
C ARG A 199 3.95 16.85 3.77
N ARG A 200 5.11 17.38 3.36
CA ARG A 200 5.65 18.67 3.80
C ARG A 200 4.76 19.82 3.36
N THR A 201 4.37 19.84 2.08
CA THR A 201 3.50 20.88 1.50
C THR A 201 2.10 20.89 2.09
N LYS A 202 1.59 19.74 2.55
CA LYS A 202 0.34 19.62 3.30
C LYS A 202 0.46 19.96 4.80
N GLY A 203 1.66 20.24 5.32
CA GLY A 203 1.90 20.55 6.74
C GLY A 203 1.96 19.33 7.69
N ASN A 204 1.95 18.10 7.17
CA ASN A 204 1.84 16.88 7.97
C ASN A 204 3.19 16.37 8.53
N SER A 205 4.31 16.92 8.06
CA SER A 205 5.67 16.39 8.36
C SER A 205 6.72 17.49 8.60
N ASN A 206 6.33 18.55 9.31
CA ASN A 206 7.24 19.57 9.84
C ASN A 206 8.33 18.94 10.73
N CYS A 207 9.38 19.72 11.02
CA CYS A 207 10.54 19.28 11.79
C CYS A 207 10.13 18.43 13.02
N PRO A 208 10.50 17.14 13.06
CA PRO A 208 10.07 16.24 14.13
C PRO A 208 10.73 16.60 15.47
N TYR A 209 11.89 17.25 15.44
CA TYR A 209 12.60 17.74 16.62
C TYR A 209 11.89 18.97 17.20
N CYS A 210 11.59 19.99 16.38
CA CYS A 210 10.87 21.19 16.81
C CYS A 210 9.43 20.90 17.27
N SER A 211 8.77 19.88 16.70
CA SER A 211 7.43 19.45 17.12
C SER A 211 7.44 18.50 18.33
N GLY A 212 8.60 18.20 18.93
CA GLY A 212 8.73 17.29 20.08
C GLY A 212 8.45 15.82 19.76
N ARG A 213 8.31 15.45 18.48
CA ARG A 213 8.11 14.06 18.04
C ARG A 213 9.40 13.24 18.11
N LYS A 214 10.56 13.89 17.96
CA LYS A 214 11.89 13.31 18.17
C LYS A 214 12.59 14.02 19.33
N ALA A 215 13.40 13.23 20.05
CA ALA A 215 14.23 13.70 21.13
C ALA A 215 15.41 14.55 20.61
N ILE A 216 15.77 15.55 21.38
CA ILE A 216 17.00 16.33 21.34
C ILE A 216 17.64 16.13 22.71
N ILE A 217 18.78 15.47 22.75
CA ILE A 217 19.53 15.16 23.98
C ILE A 217 19.90 16.48 24.68
N GLY A 218 19.66 16.55 25.98
CA GLY A 218 19.93 17.74 26.80
C GLY A 218 18.85 18.82 26.70
N GLN A 219 17.76 18.60 25.95
CA GLN A 219 16.72 19.62 25.77
C GLN A 219 15.31 19.09 26.02
N ASN A 220 14.83 18.14 25.22
CA ASN A 220 13.44 17.66 25.29
C ASN A 220 13.33 16.14 25.49
N ASP A 221 14.47 15.48 25.68
CA ASP A 221 14.52 14.07 26.00
C ASP A 221 14.01 13.78 27.42
N LEU A 222 13.66 12.52 27.65
CA LEU A 222 13.06 12.08 28.91
C LEU A 222 14.04 12.21 30.08
N LEU A 223 15.34 11.94 29.86
CA LEU A 223 16.35 12.02 30.91
C LEU A 223 16.50 13.45 31.41
N THR A 224 16.53 14.43 30.52
CA THR A 224 16.66 15.85 30.86
C THR A 224 15.42 16.41 31.55
N LEU A 225 14.22 16.20 30.98
CA LEU A 225 13.01 16.86 31.49
C LEU A 225 12.37 16.14 32.67
N ASN A 226 12.64 14.84 32.84
CA ASN A 226 11.94 13.98 33.79
C ASN A 226 12.87 13.00 34.54
N PRO A 227 13.96 13.48 35.19
CA PRO A 227 14.94 12.62 35.86
C PRO A 227 14.38 11.62 36.90
N PRO A 228 13.38 11.97 37.74
CA PRO A 228 12.85 11.03 38.74
C PRO A 228 12.26 9.75 38.14
N PHE A 229 11.75 9.80 36.91
CA PHE A 229 11.13 8.65 36.24
C PHE A 229 12.14 7.63 35.72
N ILE A 230 13.42 8.01 35.61
CA ILE A 230 14.49 7.11 35.17
C ILE A 230 14.71 5.97 36.16
N LYS A 231 14.49 6.22 37.46
CA LYS A 231 14.53 5.19 38.49
C LYS A 231 13.56 4.04 38.22
N GLU A 232 12.42 4.35 37.57
CA GLU A 232 11.42 3.35 37.24
C GLU A 232 11.55 2.80 35.81
N TRP A 233 12.64 3.10 35.09
CA TRP A 233 12.89 2.58 33.75
C TRP A 233 13.29 1.10 33.79
N HIS A 234 12.63 0.25 33.00
CA HIS A 234 12.97 -1.17 32.95
C HIS A 234 14.06 -1.48 31.91
N TYR A 235 15.33 -1.32 32.27
CA TYR A 235 16.48 -1.49 31.35
C TYR A 235 16.50 -2.85 30.62
N GLU A 236 16.27 -3.95 31.33
CA GLU A 236 16.31 -5.30 30.74
C GLU A 236 15.20 -5.58 29.71
N ARG A 237 14.06 -4.88 29.79
CA ARG A 237 12.96 -5.02 28.81
C ARG A 237 12.94 -3.91 27.76
N ASN A 238 13.76 -2.88 27.94
CA ASN A 238 13.92 -1.75 27.04
C ASN A 238 15.32 -1.74 26.39
N VAL A 239 15.90 -2.91 26.10
CA VAL A 239 17.31 -3.07 25.66
C VAL A 239 17.75 -2.19 24.48
N ASN A 240 16.83 -1.88 23.55
CA ASN A 240 17.14 -1.14 22.32
C ASN A 240 16.72 0.34 22.38
N ILE A 241 16.47 0.87 23.57
CA ILE A 241 16.02 2.24 23.74
C ILE A 241 16.54 2.81 25.06
N SER A 242 17.25 3.94 24.97
CA SER A 242 17.71 4.68 26.14
C SER A 242 16.75 5.83 26.47
N PRO A 243 16.69 6.29 27.73
CA PRO A 243 15.85 7.42 28.09
C PRO A 243 16.18 8.75 27.37
N ASP A 244 17.45 9.02 27.10
CA ASP A 244 17.90 10.20 26.34
C ASP A 244 17.51 10.15 24.84
N SER A 245 17.21 8.96 24.30
CA SER A 245 16.81 8.77 22.90
C SER A 245 15.32 9.04 22.63
N VAL A 246 14.52 9.33 23.66
CA VAL A 246 13.07 9.53 23.56
C VAL A 246 12.62 10.86 24.13
N SER A 247 11.66 11.50 23.47
CA SER A 247 11.07 12.73 24.00
C SER A 247 10.26 12.45 25.27
N ALA A 248 10.33 13.37 26.23
CA ALA A 248 9.62 13.32 27.50
C ALA A 248 8.09 13.18 27.37
N TYR A 249 7.50 13.54 26.23
CA TYR A 249 6.05 13.44 26.01
C TYR A 249 5.68 12.42 24.92
N SER A 250 6.59 11.50 24.61
CA SER A 250 6.39 10.50 23.56
C SER A 250 5.19 9.58 23.82
N ASN A 251 4.45 9.26 22.76
CA ASN A 251 3.41 8.23 22.76
C ASN A 251 3.98 6.80 22.71
N LYS A 252 5.31 6.63 22.70
CA LYS A 252 5.95 5.31 22.71
C LYS A 252 5.66 4.62 24.04
N LYS A 253 5.16 3.38 23.95
CA LYS A 253 4.90 2.51 25.11
C LYS A 253 6.18 1.74 25.42
N ILE A 254 6.65 1.87 26.66
CA ILE A 254 7.87 1.22 27.16
C ILE A 254 7.57 0.51 28.49
N TRP A 255 8.48 -0.37 28.92
CA TRP A 255 8.38 -1.08 30.18
C TRP A 255 8.90 -0.24 31.34
N TRP A 256 8.15 -0.25 32.44
CA TRP A 256 8.46 0.42 33.69
C TRP A 256 8.51 -0.62 34.81
N LYS A 257 9.32 -0.34 35.83
CA LYS A 257 9.44 -1.14 37.05
C LYS A 257 9.50 -0.21 38.25
N CYS A 258 8.53 -0.30 39.16
CA CYS A 258 8.54 0.55 40.37
C CYS A 258 9.40 -0.08 41.47
N GLU A 259 9.65 0.67 42.55
CA GLU A 259 10.42 0.21 43.71
C GLU A 259 9.82 -1.05 44.38
N ASN A 260 8.49 -1.18 44.38
CA ASN A 260 7.79 -2.39 44.85
C ASN A 260 7.89 -3.59 43.88
N GLY A 261 8.74 -3.53 42.86
CA GLY A 261 9.01 -4.63 41.92
C GLY A 261 7.97 -4.83 40.81
N HIS A 262 6.84 -4.11 40.82
CA HIS A 262 5.83 -4.27 39.78
C HIS A 262 6.31 -3.82 38.39
N GLU A 263 6.07 -4.65 37.38
CA GLU A 263 6.40 -4.37 35.98
C GLU A 263 5.15 -4.06 35.15
N TRP A 264 5.17 -2.98 34.36
CA TRP A 264 4.08 -2.67 33.44
C TRP A 264 4.51 -1.88 32.22
N GLN A 265 3.66 -1.89 31.20
CA GLN A 265 3.82 -1.01 30.05
C GLN A 265 2.92 0.24 30.14
N ALA A 266 3.51 1.40 29.90
CA ALA A 266 2.81 2.67 29.76
C ALA A 266 3.51 3.57 28.72
N THR A 267 2.76 4.52 28.15
CA THR A 267 3.38 5.53 27.27
C THR A 267 4.17 6.54 28.10
N ILE A 268 5.29 7.00 27.55
CA ILE A 268 6.16 7.98 28.22
C ILE A 268 5.39 9.25 28.60
N GLY A 269 4.65 9.84 27.66
CA GLY A 269 3.89 11.06 27.95
C GLY A 269 2.84 10.91 29.05
N LYS A 270 2.20 9.73 29.21
CA LYS A 270 1.26 9.51 30.32
C LYS A 270 1.96 9.44 31.67
N ARG A 271 3.18 8.90 31.69
CA ARG A 271 4.01 8.81 32.89
C ARG A 271 4.50 10.19 33.31
N SER A 272 4.96 10.98 32.35
CA SER A 272 5.41 12.36 32.54
C SER A 272 4.32 13.31 33.06
N ILE A 273 3.03 13.00 32.84
CA ILE A 273 1.89 13.77 33.36
C ILE A 273 1.37 13.20 34.71
N GLY A 274 2.09 12.25 35.33
CA GLY A 274 1.83 11.78 36.70
C GLY A 274 1.03 10.48 36.82
N ARG A 275 0.85 9.69 35.75
CA ARG A 275 0.27 8.33 35.89
C ARG A 275 1.32 7.34 36.39
N ASN A 276 1.29 7.05 37.69
CA ASN A 276 2.25 6.19 38.36
C ASN A 276 1.95 4.68 38.17
N CYS A 277 2.66 3.84 38.92
CA CYS A 277 2.49 2.39 38.91
C CYS A 277 1.00 2.02 39.14
N PRO A 278 0.34 1.34 38.18
CA PRO A 278 -1.10 1.05 38.28
C PRO A 278 -1.42 -0.01 39.35
N TYR A 279 -0.42 -0.79 39.79
CA TYR A 279 -0.57 -1.73 40.90
C TYR A 279 -0.55 -0.99 42.24
N CYS A 280 0.43 -0.10 42.46
CA CYS A 280 0.52 0.73 43.67
C CYS A 280 -0.68 1.69 43.80
N ALA A 281 -1.17 2.24 42.69
CA ALA A 281 -2.39 3.05 42.66
C ALA A 281 -3.69 2.23 42.86
N GLY A 282 -3.58 0.90 42.97
CA GLY A 282 -4.72 0.00 43.17
C GLY A 282 -5.68 -0.09 41.97
N GLU A 283 -5.25 0.33 40.78
CA GLU A 283 -5.99 0.22 39.51
C GLU A 283 -5.92 -1.20 38.94
N ARG A 284 -4.79 -1.90 39.15
CA ARG A 284 -4.58 -3.29 38.73
C ARG A 284 -4.52 -4.24 39.94
N PRO A 285 -4.93 -5.52 39.76
CA PRO A 285 -4.80 -6.53 40.80
C PRO A 285 -3.33 -6.92 41.01
N ILE A 286 -2.99 -7.20 42.26
CA ILE A 286 -1.75 -7.86 42.68
C ILE A 286 -2.14 -9.28 43.10
N VAL A 287 -1.60 -10.27 42.40
CA VAL A 287 -1.93 -11.69 42.61
C VAL A 287 -1.42 -12.13 43.98
N GLY A 288 -2.28 -12.76 44.77
CA GLY A 288 -1.98 -13.19 46.13
C GLY A 288 -2.20 -12.11 47.20
N GLU A 289 -2.55 -10.88 46.81
CA GLU A 289 -2.81 -9.79 47.76
C GLU A 289 -4.23 -9.22 47.62
N ASN A 290 -4.61 -8.75 46.42
CA ASN A 290 -5.85 -7.99 46.25
C ASN A 290 -6.64 -8.35 44.98
N ASP A 291 -6.26 -9.44 44.32
CA ASP A 291 -7.01 -10.04 43.23
C ASP A 291 -8.30 -10.73 43.75
N LEU A 292 -9.20 -11.04 42.82
CA LEU A 292 -10.53 -11.58 43.12
C LEU A 292 -10.45 -12.95 43.81
N LYS A 293 -9.50 -13.81 43.45
CA LYS A 293 -9.37 -15.14 44.06
C LYS A 293 -8.93 -15.03 45.50
N THR A 294 -7.93 -14.20 45.75
CA THR A 294 -7.39 -13.99 47.10
C THR A 294 -8.44 -13.36 48.00
N MET A 295 -9.13 -12.31 47.53
CA MET A 295 -10.08 -11.56 48.35
C MET A 295 -11.47 -12.21 48.47
N TYR A 296 -11.88 -13.01 47.47
CA TYR A 296 -13.21 -13.62 47.40
C TYR A 296 -13.11 -15.10 46.94
N PRO A 297 -12.47 -15.98 47.73
CA PRO A 297 -12.18 -17.35 47.30
C PRO A 297 -13.45 -18.16 46.98
N LEU A 298 -14.50 -18.05 47.81
CA LEU A 298 -15.79 -18.71 47.57
C LEU A 298 -16.49 -18.24 46.29
N LEU A 299 -16.26 -16.98 45.91
CA LEU A 299 -16.83 -16.45 44.67
C LEU A 299 -16.01 -16.88 43.46
N ALA A 300 -14.68 -16.87 43.56
CA ALA A 300 -13.77 -17.34 42.52
C ALA A 300 -13.99 -18.83 42.19
N GLU A 301 -14.41 -19.60 43.18
CA GLU A 301 -14.88 -20.98 43.07
C GLU A 301 -16.11 -21.16 42.16
N GLU A 302 -16.92 -20.13 41.95
CA GLU A 302 -18.04 -20.11 40.99
C GLU A 302 -17.63 -19.60 39.60
N TRP A 303 -16.34 -19.39 39.34
CA TRP A 303 -15.88 -18.93 38.04
C TRP A 303 -16.05 -20.01 36.97
N ASN A 304 -16.64 -19.66 35.83
CA ASN A 304 -16.75 -20.59 34.71
C ASN A 304 -15.49 -20.51 33.82
N TYR A 305 -14.50 -21.36 34.11
CA TYR A 305 -13.21 -21.37 33.39
C TYR A 305 -13.37 -21.69 31.89
N ASP A 306 -14.26 -22.62 31.54
CA ASP A 306 -14.50 -23.02 30.15
C ASP A 306 -15.01 -21.85 29.30
N LYS A 307 -16.00 -21.11 29.81
CA LYS A 307 -16.61 -19.98 29.09
C LYS A 307 -15.79 -18.69 29.16
N ASN A 308 -14.99 -18.51 30.21
CA ASN A 308 -14.12 -17.34 30.36
C ASN A 308 -12.74 -17.51 29.68
N ARG A 309 -12.41 -18.72 29.21
CA ARG A 309 -11.20 -19.03 28.44
C ARG A 309 -9.92 -18.56 29.16
N ASN A 310 -9.18 -17.64 28.55
CA ASN A 310 -7.90 -17.12 29.05
C ASN A 310 -8.05 -16.15 30.24
N LEU A 311 -9.26 -15.95 30.76
CA LEU A 311 -9.51 -15.10 31.91
C LEU A 311 -9.66 -15.96 33.17
N SER A 312 -8.86 -15.64 34.18
CA SER A 312 -8.97 -16.19 35.52
C SER A 312 -9.35 -15.10 36.53
N PRO A 313 -9.84 -15.46 37.73
CA PRO A 313 -10.13 -14.51 38.80
C PRO A 313 -8.94 -13.62 39.18
N GLU A 314 -7.71 -14.14 39.14
CA GLU A 314 -6.47 -13.44 39.49
C GLU A 314 -6.21 -12.20 38.59
N HIS A 315 -6.80 -12.16 37.40
CA HIS A 315 -6.71 -11.00 36.49
C HIS A 315 -7.59 -9.81 36.90
N PHE A 316 -8.43 -9.94 37.93
CA PHE A 316 -9.41 -8.92 38.28
C PHE A 316 -9.40 -8.59 39.77
N LYS A 317 -9.78 -7.35 40.10
CA LYS A 317 -10.16 -6.96 41.47
C LYS A 317 -11.66 -7.17 41.67
N GLY A 318 -12.09 -7.31 42.92
CA GLY A 318 -13.52 -7.43 43.27
C GLY A 318 -14.40 -6.29 42.74
N LYS A 319 -13.88 -5.05 42.68
CA LYS A 319 -14.60 -3.88 42.15
C LYS A 319 -14.71 -3.83 40.61
N SER A 320 -14.29 -4.87 39.89
CA SER A 320 -14.26 -4.86 38.42
C SER A 320 -15.66 -4.86 37.80
N GLY A 321 -15.92 -3.92 36.89
CA GLY A 321 -17.14 -3.90 36.09
C GLY A 321 -17.21 -4.98 35.00
N LYS A 322 -16.15 -5.78 34.81
CA LYS A 322 -16.09 -6.80 33.76
C LYS A 322 -17.19 -7.85 33.95
N LYS A 323 -18.01 -8.05 32.92
CA LYS A 323 -18.99 -9.14 32.85
C LYS A 323 -18.32 -10.44 32.39
N VAL A 324 -18.41 -11.46 33.23
CA VAL A 324 -17.85 -12.80 33.03
C VAL A 324 -18.92 -13.85 33.26
N TYR A 325 -18.64 -15.08 32.84
CA TYR A 325 -19.51 -16.22 33.08
C TYR A 325 -19.23 -16.84 34.46
N TRP A 326 -20.30 -17.18 35.15
CA TRP A 326 -20.30 -17.85 36.44
C TRP A 326 -21.03 -19.17 36.32
N LYS A 327 -20.68 -20.13 37.18
CA LYS A 327 -21.31 -21.44 37.27
C LYS A 327 -21.64 -21.70 38.74
N CYS A 328 -22.92 -21.90 39.01
CA CYS A 328 -23.41 -22.07 40.38
C CYS A 328 -22.89 -23.39 40.92
N LYS A 329 -22.32 -23.37 42.13
CA LYS A 329 -21.86 -24.59 42.80
C LYS A 329 -22.99 -25.50 43.28
N ILE A 330 -24.18 -24.94 43.51
CA ILE A 330 -25.33 -25.68 44.06
C ILE A 330 -26.08 -26.40 42.93
N CYS A 331 -26.54 -25.66 41.92
CA CYS A 331 -27.40 -26.21 40.86
C CYS A 331 -26.71 -26.35 39.49
N GLY A 332 -25.44 -25.96 39.37
CA GLY A 332 -24.70 -25.99 38.10
C GLY A 332 -25.13 -24.95 37.07
N TYR A 333 -26.16 -24.13 37.34
CA TYR A 333 -26.65 -23.12 36.40
C TYR A 333 -25.57 -22.09 36.07
N GLU A 334 -25.48 -21.74 34.79
CA GLU A 334 -24.46 -20.83 34.28
C GLU A 334 -25.09 -19.50 33.85
N TRP A 335 -24.51 -18.39 34.29
CA TRP A 335 -25.03 -17.07 33.96
C TRP A 335 -23.92 -16.04 33.79
N ARG A 336 -24.29 -14.86 33.27
CA ARG A 336 -23.35 -13.76 33.03
C ARG A 336 -23.65 -12.59 33.96
N ALA A 337 -22.67 -12.18 34.74
CA ALA A 337 -22.76 -11.04 35.66
C ALA A 337 -21.43 -10.30 35.77
N SER A 338 -21.47 -9.02 36.15
CA SER A 338 -20.24 -8.28 36.45
C SER A 338 -19.64 -8.75 37.77
N ILE A 339 -18.31 -8.74 37.86
CA ILE A 339 -17.58 -9.12 39.08
C ILE A 339 -18.04 -8.26 40.27
N VAL A 340 -18.13 -6.94 40.10
CA VAL A 340 -18.60 -6.02 41.16
C VAL A 340 -20.02 -6.31 41.64
N ASN A 341 -20.93 -6.75 40.76
CA ASN A 341 -22.29 -7.11 41.19
C ASN A 341 -22.32 -8.43 41.95
N ARG A 342 -21.42 -9.36 41.60
CA ARG A 342 -21.26 -10.62 42.33
C ARG A 342 -20.66 -10.39 43.71
N THR A 343 -19.59 -9.61 43.81
CA THR A 343 -18.94 -9.31 45.11
C THR A 343 -19.86 -8.52 46.05
N ASN A 344 -20.71 -7.65 45.50
CA ASN A 344 -21.67 -6.88 46.29
C ASN A 344 -22.98 -7.65 46.59
N GLY A 345 -23.08 -8.94 46.24
CA GLY A 345 -24.28 -9.76 46.48
C GLY A 345 -25.51 -9.37 45.64
N LYS A 346 -25.38 -8.47 44.66
CA LYS A 346 -26.49 -7.95 43.84
C LYS A 346 -26.89 -8.88 42.69
N SER A 347 -26.16 -9.97 42.47
CA SER A 347 -26.38 -10.85 41.31
C SER A 347 -26.07 -12.33 41.62
N ASN A 348 -26.77 -12.90 42.60
CA ASN A 348 -26.67 -14.33 42.92
C ASN A 348 -27.21 -15.23 41.80
N CYS A 349 -27.04 -16.56 41.95
CA CYS A 349 -27.53 -17.53 40.99
C CYS A 349 -29.03 -17.34 40.74
N PRO A 350 -29.47 -17.08 39.50
CA PRO A 350 -30.89 -16.88 39.19
C PRO A 350 -31.77 -18.10 39.50
N ASN A 351 -31.20 -19.31 39.48
CA ASN A 351 -31.91 -20.58 39.69
C ASN A 351 -31.92 -21.05 41.15
N CYS A 352 -31.19 -20.39 42.05
CA CYS A 352 -31.17 -20.71 43.48
C CYS A 352 -31.77 -19.58 44.34
N LYS A 353 -32.61 -18.75 43.71
CA LYS A 353 -33.31 -17.65 44.39
C LYS A 353 -34.39 -18.16 45.32
#